data_AF-A0A1J5H4L2-F1
#
_entry.id   AF-A0A1J5H4L2-F1
#
_cell.length_a   1.000
_cell.length_b   1.000
_cell.length_c   1.000
_cell.angle_alpha   90.00
_cell.angle_beta   90.00
_cell.angle_gamma   90.00
#
_symmetry.space_group_name_H-M   'P 1'
#
loop_
_entity.id
_entity.type
_entity.pdbx_description
1 polymer ?
#
loop_
_entity_poly.entity_id
_entity_poly.type
_entity_poly.pdbx_seq_one_letter_code
_entity_poly.pdbx_strand_id
1 'polypeptide(L)'
;MKKLGLTLLFVLLFGLIAVFPAKALTVEPLKQVLEATSPIEASDAGNLASSSAELDQKIQEKKDQDITETGGKQKSKLAAYLDEHPIGGLSWHNPLQHAIRRAIANGLPANIIVLMLLFPLIASLIAVSRHVVGLKGFGVYIPAVLSVAFVSTGIITGVLVFVAVLAAATIARSAVKHFKLPLLPRTAMLLWVVTFLILSLLILASWINVSSLLSISIFPLLIIMLLTENFMSTQLFSSQKEALSITFETLLVAILCALLINLESIQKFVLLYPEFSLLAVAGLNILIGRYTGLRLLERVRFTSIIEEEE
;
A
#
# COMPACT_ATOMS: atom_id res chain seq x y z
N MET A 1 -22.98 17.36 23.20
CA MET A 1 -23.91 17.54 22.07
C MET A 1 -23.22 17.70 20.71
N LYS A 2 -22.05 18.36 20.58
CA LYS A 2 -21.33 18.50 19.29
C LYS A 2 -20.89 17.17 18.62
N LYS A 3 -20.57 16.11 19.38
CA LYS A 3 -20.14 14.82 18.83
C LYS A 3 -21.30 13.96 18.26
N LEU A 4 -22.52 14.17 18.75
CA LEU A 4 -23.71 13.49 18.24
C LEU A 4 -24.12 14.05 16.87
N GLY A 5 -23.89 15.35 16.66
CA GLY A 5 -24.14 16.01 15.38
C GLY A 5 -23.24 15.51 14.24
N LEU A 6 -21.97 15.17 14.52
CA LEU A 6 -21.06 14.67 13.48
C LEU A 6 -21.37 13.22 13.08
N THR A 7 -21.78 12.37 14.03
CA THR A 7 -22.27 11.02 13.74
C THR A 7 -23.61 11.04 13.02
N LEU A 8 -24.50 11.98 13.37
CA LEU A 8 -25.77 12.16 12.67
C LEU A 8 -25.56 12.73 11.26
N LEU A 9 -24.57 13.61 11.07
CA LEU A 9 -24.19 14.13 9.74
C LEU A 9 -23.63 13.02 8.85
N PHE A 10 -22.84 12.10 9.38
CA PHE A 10 -22.32 10.95 8.61
C PHE A 10 -23.44 9.95 8.28
N VAL A 11 -24.38 9.70 9.19
CA VAL A 11 -25.58 8.88 8.93
C VAL A 11 -26.55 9.57 7.98
N LEU A 12 -26.66 10.90 7.99
CA LEU A 12 -27.45 11.69 7.03
C LEU A 12 -26.78 11.75 5.65
N LEU A 13 -25.44 11.86 5.58
CA LEU A 13 -24.70 11.77 4.32
C LEU A 13 -24.86 10.37 3.72
N PHE A 14 -24.83 9.33 4.55
CA PHE A 14 -25.05 7.93 4.17
C PHE A 14 -26.51 7.64 3.80
N GLY A 15 -27.46 8.30 4.47
CA GLY A 15 -28.88 8.24 4.16
C GLY A 15 -29.24 8.94 2.85
N LEU A 16 -28.57 10.04 2.49
CA LEU A 16 -28.77 10.70 1.19
C LEU A 16 -28.25 9.85 0.02
N ILE A 17 -27.20 9.06 0.23
CA ILE A 17 -26.66 8.10 -0.76
C ILE A 17 -27.68 6.98 -1.06
N ALA A 18 -28.53 6.61 -0.10
CA ALA A 18 -29.61 5.64 -0.29
C ALA A 18 -30.86 6.22 -0.98
N VAL A 19 -30.94 7.54 -1.17
CA VAL A 19 -32.13 8.25 -1.71
C VAL A 19 -31.95 8.68 -3.18
N PHE A 20 -30.77 8.54 -3.76
CA PHE A 20 -30.63 8.72 -5.21
C PHE A 20 -31.34 7.54 -5.92
N PRO A 21 -32.34 7.82 -6.78
CA PRO A 21 -33.01 6.74 -7.48
C PRO A 21 -31.97 6.07 -8.36
N ALA A 22 -31.75 4.78 -8.11
CA ALA A 22 -31.09 3.91 -9.07
C ALA A 22 -31.78 4.15 -10.41
N LYS A 23 -31.07 4.69 -11.39
CA LYS A 23 -31.55 4.63 -12.77
C LYS A 23 -31.58 3.15 -13.09
N ALA A 24 -32.78 2.58 -13.01
CA ALA A 24 -33.02 1.16 -13.14
C ALA A 24 -32.42 0.72 -14.49
N LEU A 25 -31.34 -0.06 -14.42
CA LEU A 25 -31.00 -0.97 -15.50
C LEU A 25 -32.11 -2.02 -15.49
N THR A 26 -33.15 -1.76 -16.27
CA THR A 26 -34.23 -2.69 -16.55
C THR A 26 -33.63 -3.89 -17.25
N VAL A 27 -33.31 -4.92 -16.48
CA VAL A 27 -33.03 -6.25 -17.01
C VAL A 27 -34.38 -6.90 -17.30
N GLU A 28 -34.86 -6.81 -18.53
CA GLU A 28 -35.95 -7.66 -19.02
C GLU A 28 -36.02 -7.63 -20.57
N PRO A 29 -36.44 -8.73 -21.22
CA PRO A 29 -35.77 -10.02 -21.25
C PRO A 29 -35.28 -10.36 -22.67
N LEU A 30 -34.56 -11.48 -22.75
CA LEU A 30 -33.93 -12.12 -23.90
C LEU A 30 -34.90 -12.50 -25.05
N LYS A 31 -35.61 -11.54 -25.64
CA LYS A 31 -36.52 -11.74 -26.79
C LYS A 31 -36.40 -10.72 -27.93
N GLN A 32 -35.60 -9.66 -27.79
CA GLN A 32 -35.45 -8.62 -28.82
C GLN A 32 -34.20 -8.77 -29.70
N VAL A 33 -33.64 -9.99 -29.79
CA VAL A 33 -32.51 -10.30 -30.69
C VAL A 33 -32.99 -10.79 -32.07
N LEU A 34 -34.31 -11.04 -32.25
CA LEU A 34 -34.82 -11.65 -33.48
C LEU A 34 -35.59 -10.72 -34.43
N GLU A 35 -36.04 -9.54 -34.00
CA GLU A 35 -36.75 -8.62 -34.89
C GLU A 35 -36.44 -7.16 -34.55
N ALA A 36 -35.55 -6.52 -35.30
CA ALA A 36 -35.67 -5.11 -35.72
C ALA A 36 -34.42 -4.67 -36.50
N THR A 37 -34.55 -4.71 -37.81
CA THR A 37 -33.71 -3.99 -38.76
C THR A 37 -34.03 -2.48 -38.65
N SER A 38 -33.17 -1.65 -38.04
CA SER A 38 -33.01 -0.23 -38.42
C SER A 38 -31.77 0.42 -37.75
N PRO A 39 -31.11 1.42 -38.38
CA PRO A 39 -29.74 1.82 -38.07
C PRO A 39 -29.64 3.14 -37.28
N ILE A 40 -30.32 3.26 -36.12
CA ILE A 40 -30.37 4.55 -35.39
C ILE A 40 -29.69 4.52 -33.99
N GLU A 41 -29.35 3.38 -33.41
CA GLU A 41 -28.77 3.32 -32.04
C GLU A 41 -27.23 3.22 -31.96
N ALA A 42 -26.50 3.43 -33.06
CA ALA A 42 -25.04 3.32 -33.07
C ALA A 42 -24.29 4.43 -32.29
N SER A 43 -24.97 5.50 -31.86
CA SER A 43 -24.32 6.64 -31.20
C SER A 43 -24.07 6.46 -29.70
N ASP A 44 -24.97 5.77 -28.97
CA ASP A 44 -24.87 5.65 -27.50
C ASP A 44 -24.03 4.44 -27.05
N ALA A 45 -24.04 3.35 -27.82
CA ALA A 45 -23.13 2.22 -27.60
C ALA A 45 -21.65 2.61 -27.84
N GLY A 46 -21.40 3.57 -28.73
CA GLY A 46 -20.06 4.08 -29.03
C GLY A 46 -19.43 4.84 -27.85
N ASN A 47 -20.22 5.58 -27.07
CA ASN A 47 -19.74 6.34 -25.91
C ASN A 47 -19.46 5.45 -24.68
N LEU A 48 -20.21 4.36 -24.50
CA LEU A 48 -19.93 3.38 -23.45
C LEU A 48 -18.72 2.50 -23.81
N ALA A 49 -18.59 2.12 -25.09
CA ALA A 49 -17.44 1.33 -25.58
C ALA A 49 -16.13 2.13 -25.59
N SER A 50 -16.17 3.45 -25.86
CA SER A 50 -14.98 4.31 -25.77
C SER A 50 -14.54 4.50 -24.32
N SER A 51 -15.48 4.71 -23.39
CA SER A 51 -15.15 4.89 -21.97
C SER A 51 -14.61 3.61 -21.33
N SER A 52 -15.14 2.42 -21.68
CA SER A 52 -14.58 1.13 -21.22
C SER A 52 -13.21 0.86 -21.84
N ALA A 53 -13.02 1.14 -23.13
CA ALA A 53 -11.73 0.93 -23.80
C ALA A 53 -10.64 1.89 -23.27
N GLU A 54 -10.99 3.13 -22.96
CA GLU A 54 -10.07 4.09 -22.30
C GLU A 54 -9.75 3.68 -20.85
N LEU A 55 -10.73 3.12 -20.12
CA LEU A 55 -10.49 2.54 -18.80
C LEU A 55 -9.56 1.33 -18.88
N ASP A 56 -9.78 0.43 -19.83
CA ASP A 56 -8.95 -0.76 -20.04
C ASP A 56 -7.51 -0.38 -20.40
N GLN A 57 -7.33 0.63 -21.25
CA GLN A 57 -6.01 1.17 -21.58
C GLN A 57 -5.31 1.77 -20.34
N LYS A 58 -6.03 2.55 -19.51
CA LYS A 58 -5.48 3.09 -18.25
C LYS A 58 -5.18 2.02 -17.21
N ILE A 59 -5.99 0.96 -17.13
CA ILE A 59 -5.74 -0.19 -16.25
C ILE A 59 -4.49 -0.92 -16.73
N GLN A 60 -4.33 -1.13 -18.05
CA GLN A 60 -3.17 -1.80 -18.61
C GLN A 60 -1.86 -1.00 -18.42
N GLU A 61 -1.90 0.32 -18.60
CA GLU A 61 -0.74 1.19 -18.36
C GLU A 61 -0.32 1.20 -16.89
N LYS A 62 -1.27 1.09 -15.96
CA LYS A 62 -0.96 0.97 -14.53
C LYS A 62 -0.43 -0.42 -14.15
N LYS A 63 -0.95 -1.50 -14.76
CA LYS A 63 -0.36 -2.83 -14.63
C LYS A 63 1.09 -2.88 -15.11
N ASP A 64 1.42 -2.10 -16.13
CA ASP A 64 2.81 -1.97 -16.62
C ASP A 64 3.75 -1.28 -15.61
N GLN A 65 3.21 -0.50 -14.68
CA GLN A 65 3.95 0.22 -13.64
C GLN A 65 4.00 -0.54 -12.30
N ASP A 66 3.07 -1.47 -12.06
CA ASP A 66 3.04 -2.28 -10.85
C ASP A 66 4.13 -3.38 -10.88
N ILE A 67 5.11 -3.27 -9.99
CA ILE A 67 6.21 -4.24 -9.88
C ILE A 67 5.78 -5.59 -9.25
N THR A 68 4.57 -5.69 -8.70
CA THR A 68 4.07 -6.89 -8.03
C THR A 68 3.30 -7.83 -8.96
N GLU A 69 2.90 -7.34 -10.14
CA GLU A 69 2.26 -8.16 -11.18
C GLU A 69 3.28 -8.74 -12.17
N THR A 70 2.99 -9.92 -12.71
CA THR A 70 3.95 -10.71 -13.52
C THR A 70 4.06 -10.28 -15.00
N GLY A 71 3.30 -9.27 -15.43
CA GLY A 71 3.07 -8.95 -16.85
C GLY A 71 3.65 -7.63 -17.40
N GLY A 72 4.16 -6.72 -16.57
CA GLY A 72 4.43 -5.33 -16.99
C GLY A 72 5.75 -5.04 -17.75
N LYS A 73 5.81 -3.90 -18.45
CA LYS A 73 6.97 -3.39 -19.23
C LYS A 73 8.31 -3.37 -18.47
N GLN A 74 8.31 -3.21 -17.14
CA GLN A 74 9.54 -3.26 -16.35
C GLN A 74 10.28 -4.60 -16.44
N LYS A 75 9.56 -5.72 -16.70
CA LYS A 75 10.14 -7.04 -17.00
C LYS A 75 11.15 -6.95 -18.15
N SER A 76 10.79 -6.24 -19.21
CA SER A 76 11.63 -6.10 -20.41
C SER A 76 12.85 -5.22 -20.12
N LYS A 77 12.69 -4.13 -19.35
CA LYS A 77 13.79 -3.20 -19.05
C LYS A 77 14.87 -3.82 -18.15
N LEU A 78 14.48 -4.55 -17.12
CA LEU A 78 15.42 -5.19 -16.19
C LEU A 78 16.09 -6.42 -16.80
N ALA A 79 15.37 -7.20 -17.62
CA ALA A 79 15.96 -8.31 -18.38
C ALA A 79 16.97 -7.80 -19.42
N ALA A 80 16.61 -6.75 -20.19
CA ALA A 80 17.53 -6.13 -21.16
C ALA A 80 18.81 -5.61 -20.49
N TYR A 81 18.68 -4.99 -19.30
CA TYR A 81 19.84 -4.49 -18.56
C TYR A 81 20.81 -5.60 -18.11
N LEU A 82 20.27 -6.80 -17.81
CA LEU A 82 21.09 -7.96 -17.49
C LEU A 82 21.82 -8.52 -18.70
N ASP A 83 21.19 -8.50 -19.89
CA ASP A 83 21.80 -8.95 -21.14
C ASP A 83 22.95 -8.02 -21.59
N GLU A 84 22.81 -6.71 -21.33
CA GLU A 84 23.88 -5.72 -21.57
C GLU A 84 25.11 -5.91 -20.67
N HIS A 85 24.98 -6.56 -19.52
CA HIS A 85 26.06 -6.79 -18.57
C HIS A 85 26.34 -8.29 -18.39
N PRO A 86 26.98 -8.96 -19.37
CA PRO A 86 27.31 -10.37 -19.28
C PRO A 86 28.33 -10.63 -18.16
N ILE A 87 28.17 -11.77 -17.50
CA ILE A 87 29.06 -12.22 -16.43
C ILE A 87 30.13 -13.16 -16.97
N GLY A 88 31.30 -13.14 -16.33
CA GLY A 88 32.34 -14.14 -16.54
C GLY A 88 31.93 -15.52 -16.02
N GLY A 89 32.86 -16.48 -16.07
CA GLY A 89 32.61 -17.84 -15.59
C GLY A 89 32.19 -17.93 -14.11
N LEU A 90 31.72 -19.12 -13.72
CA LEU A 90 31.28 -19.40 -12.35
C LEU A 90 32.43 -19.11 -11.37
N SER A 91 32.24 -18.10 -10.51
CA SER A 91 33.18 -17.73 -9.43
C SER A 91 32.53 -17.99 -8.07
N TRP A 92 33.34 -18.22 -7.03
CA TRP A 92 32.87 -18.47 -5.67
C TRP A 92 31.98 -17.34 -5.11
N HIS A 93 32.17 -16.12 -5.59
CA HIS A 93 31.43 -14.94 -5.12
C HIS A 93 30.14 -14.65 -5.90
N ASN A 94 29.88 -15.33 -7.03
CA ASN A 94 28.74 -15.05 -7.91
C ASN A 94 27.72 -16.22 -8.08
N PRO A 95 27.47 -17.11 -7.09
CA PRO A 95 26.58 -18.25 -7.28
C PRO A 95 25.10 -17.83 -7.43
N LEU A 96 24.67 -16.78 -6.71
CA LEU A 96 23.28 -16.31 -6.69
C LEU A 96 22.95 -15.57 -7.98
N GLN A 97 23.89 -14.79 -8.51
CA GLN A 97 23.73 -14.07 -9.77
C GLN A 97 23.48 -15.03 -10.95
N HIS A 98 24.22 -16.15 -11.00
CA HIS A 98 24.00 -17.19 -12.01
C HIS A 98 22.64 -17.88 -11.83
N ALA A 99 22.23 -18.14 -10.58
CA ALA A 99 20.93 -18.74 -10.28
C ALA A 99 19.76 -17.82 -10.70
N ILE A 100 19.87 -16.51 -10.45
CA ILE A 100 18.89 -15.50 -10.84
C ILE A 100 18.74 -15.44 -12.36
N ARG A 101 19.86 -15.38 -13.10
CA ARG A 101 19.81 -15.36 -14.58
C ARG A 101 19.16 -16.62 -15.15
N ARG A 102 19.49 -17.79 -14.58
CA ARG A 102 18.84 -19.05 -14.96
C ARG A 102 17.34 -19.05 -14.65
N ALA A 103 16.94 -18.50 -13.50
CA ALA A 103 15.53 -18.39 -13.14
C ALA A 103 14.76 -17.46 -14.09
N ILE A 104 15.35 -16.33 -14.48
CA ILE A 104 14.77 -15.40 -15.46
C ILE A 104 14.65 -16.07 -16.83
N ALA A 105 15.68 -16.81 -17.27
CA ALA A 105 15.63 -17.59 -18.51
C ALA A 105 14.53 -18.67 -18.48
N ASN A 106 14.20 -19.21 -17.31
CA ASN A 106 13.10 -20.16 -17.10
C ASN A 106 11.71 -19.48 -16.98
N GLY A 107 11.62 -18.16 -17.18
CA GLY A 107 10.36 -17.41 -17.19
C GLY A 107 10.01 -16.68 -15.90
N LEU A 108 10.87 -16.69 -14.87
CA LEU A 108 10.63 -15.94 -13.64
C LEU A 108 10.73 -14.42 -13.89
N PRO A 109 9.73 -13.60 -13.52
CA PRO A 109 9.81 -12.15 -13.68
C PRO A 109 10.92 -11.53 -12.83
N ALA A 110 11.75 -10.69 -13.44
CA ALA A 110 12.84 -10.00 -12.75
C ALA A 110 12.35 -9.13 -11.57
N ASN A 111 11.17 -8.53 -11.68
CA ASN A 111 10.59 -7.69 -10.63
C ASN A 111 10.41 -8.43 -9.30
N ILE A 112 10.00 -9.71 -9.33
CA ILE A 112 9.83 -10.52 -8.11
C ILE A 112 11.17 -10.72 -7.41
N ILE A 113 12.21 -11.00 -8.18
CA ILE A 113 13.57 -11.20 -7.68
C ILE A 113 14.10 -9.90 -7.07
N VAL A 114 13.94 -8.78 -7.78
CA VAL A 114 14.32 -7.45 -7.29
C VAL A 114 13.59 -7.13 -5.98
N LEU A 115 12.27 -7.34 -5.93
CA LEU A 115 11.48 -7.06 -4.73
C LEU A 115 11.91 -7.94 -3.55
N MET A 116 12.19 -9.23 -3.79
CA MET A 116 12.72 -10.14 -2.76
C MET A 116 14.10 -9.71 -2.24
N LEU A 117 14.99 -9.25 -3.12
CA LEU A 117 16.32 -8.77 -2.71
C LEU A 117 16.25 -7.39 -2.02
N LEU A 118 15.30 -6.54 -2.39
CA LEU A 118 15.05 -5.27 -1.73
C LEU A 118 14.39 -5.43 -0.36
N PHE A 119 13.67 -6.52 -0.10
CA PHE A 119 12.95 -6.70 1.16
C PHE A 119 13.87 -6.68 2.40
N PRO A 120 15.02 -7.40 2.43
CA PRO A 120 16.02 -7.24 3.49
C PRO A 120 16.57 -5.82 3.62
N LEU A 121 16.78 -5.12 2.51
CA LEU A 121 17.26 -3.74 2.48
C LEU A 121 16.24 -2.79 3.14
N ILE A 122 14.96 -2.95 2.83
CA ILE A 122 13.85 -2.22 3.47
C ILE A 122 13.83 -2.48 4.98
N ALA A 123 13.94 -3.75 5.39
CA ALA A 123 13.98 -4.10 6.81
C ALA A 123 15.15 -3.42 7.54
N SER A 124 16.32 -3.34 6.88
CA SER A 124 17.47 -2.62 7.41
C SER A 124 17.22 -1.11 7.52
N LEU A 125 16.62 -0.49 6.51
CA LEU A 125 16.25 0.92 6.56
C LEU A 125 15.29 1.21 7.72
N ILE A 126 14.32 0.33 7.97
CA ILE A 126 13.39 0.45 9.10
C ILE A 126 14.14 0.28 10.44
N ALA A 127 15.11 -0.63 10.51
CA ALA A 127 15.96 -0.78 11.69
C ALA A 127 16.79 0.49 11.96
N VAL A 128 17.40 1.10 10.94
CA VAL A 128 18.08 2.41 11.04
C VAL A 128 17.12 3.46 11.55
N SER A 129 15.94 3.57 10.94
CA SER A 129 14.91 4.53 11.33
C SER A 129 14.51 4.38 12.81
N ARG A 130 14.47 3.15 13.33
CA ARG A 130 14.10 2.90 14.72
C ARG A 130 15.25 3.09 15.70
N HIS A 131 16.46 2.67 15.36
CA HIS A 131 17.61 2.67 16.28
C HIS A 131 18.40 3.98 16.24
N VAL A 132 18.58 4.56 15.05
CA VAL A 132 19.35 5.80 14.87
C VAL A 132 18.43 7.00 15.00
N VAL A 133 17.34 7.05 14.24
CA VAL A 133 16.42 8.22 14.28
C VAL A 133 15.56 8.19 15.54
N GLY A 134 15.01 7.02 15.87
CA GLY A 134 14.15 6.83 17.06
C GLY A 134 12.66 6.86 16.77
N LEU A 135 12.26 6.59 15.53
CA LEU A 135 10.84 6.55 15.13
C LEU A 135 10.13 5.32 15.73
N LYS A 136 9.00 5.56 16.35
CA LYS A 136 8.07 4.61 16.96
C LYS A 136 7.01 4.21 15.93
N GLY A 137 7.28 3.15 15.17
CA GLY A 137 6.30 2.54 14.26
C GLY A 137 5.70 1.23 14.76
N PHE A 138 4.71 0.71 14.04
CA PHE A 138 4.10 -0.62 14.25
C PHE A 138 5.04 -1.77 13.88
N GLY A 139 6.12 -1.94 14.64
CA GLY A 139 7.14 -2.95 14.34
C GLY A 139 7.87 -2.69 13.03
N VAL A 140 8.55 -3.72 12.52
CA VAL A 140 9.29 -3.67 11.26
C VAL A 140 8.42 -4.11 10.08
N TYR A 141 7.52 -5.08 10.30
CA TYR A 141 6.75 -5.71 9.24
C TYR A 141 5.72 -4.78 8.59
N ILE A 142 4.94 -4.04 9.40
CA ILE A 142 3.85 -3.20 8.89
C ILE A 142 4.36 -2.07 7.98
N PRO A 143 5.37 -1.25 8.35
CA PRO A 143 5.89 -0.26 7.42
C PRO A 143 6.53 -0.90 6.16
N ALA A 144 7.15 -2.08 6.28
CA ALA A 144 7.72 -2.79 5.13
C ALA A 144 6.62 -3.21 4.13
N VAL A 145 5.57 -3.87 4.62
CA VAL A 145 4.47 -4.34 3.76
C VAL A 145 3.64 -3.17 3.22
N LEU A 146 3.43 -2.11 4.02
CA LEU A 146 2.79 -0.88 3.56
C LEU A 146 3.59 -0.20 2.44
N SER A 147 4.93 -0.25 2.51
CA SER A 147 5.76 0.29 1.42
C SER A 147 5.54 -0.46 0.10
N VAL A 148 5.43 -1.80 0.15
CA VAL A 148 5.13 -2.61 -1.04
C VAL A 148 3.73 -2.29 -1.59
N ALA A 149 2.74 -2.12 -0.70
CA ALA A 149 1.40 -1.68 -1.11
C ALA A 149 1.41 -0.33 -1.83
N PHE A 150 2.21 0.63 -1.36
CA PHE A 150 2.36 1.95 -2.00
C PHE A 150 3.09 1.89 -3.33
N VAL A 151 3.99 0.94 -3.53
CA VAL A 151 4.61 0.76 -4.84
C VAL A 151 3.61 0.20 -5.84
N SER A 152 2.75 -0.75 -5.43
CA SER A 152 1.69 -1.30 -6.30
C SER A 152 0.58 -0.28 -6.58
N THR A 153 0.12 0.45 -5.56
CA THR A 153 -1.03 1.38 -5.70
C THR A 153 -0.64 2.78 -6.19
N GLY A 154 0.64 3.12 -6.07
CA GLY A 154 1.13 4.49 -6.10
C GLY A 154 1.05 5.16 -4.72
N ILE A 155 2.11 5.90 -4.36
CA ILE A 155 2.28 6.50 -3.03
C ILE A 155 1.13 7.47 -2.72
N ILE A 156 0.78 8.37 -3.65
CA ILE A 156 -0.25 9.40 -3.42
C ILE A 156 -1.63 8.76 -3.20
N THR A 157 -2.04 7.87 -4.10
CA THR A 157 -3.32 7.16 -4.01
C THR A 157 -3.39 6.31 -2.75
N GLY A 158 -2.32 5.55 -2.45
CA GLY A 158 -2.24 4.71 -1.27
C GLY A 158 -2.36 5.52 0.03
N VAL A 159 -1.65 6.65 0.13
CA VAL A 159 -1.74 7.55 1.29
C VAL A 159 -3.14 8.14 1.44
N LEU A 160 -3.78 8.55 0.33
CA LEU A 160 -5.14 9.10 0.36
C LEU A 160 -6.16 8.07 0.88
N VAL A 161 -6.14 6.86 0.32
CA VAL A 161 -7.01 5.75 0.77
C VAL A 161 -6.73 5.42 2.23
N PHE A 162 -5.46 5.36 2.61
CA PHE A 162 -5.06 5.10 3.98
C PHE A 162 -5.64 6.12 4.98
N VAL A 163 -5.48 7.41 4.71
CA VAL A 163 -6.01 8.48 5.55
C VAL A 163 -7.54 8.44 5.62
N ALA A 164 -8.20 8.17 4.49
CA ALA A 164 -9.66 8.02 4.43
C ALA A 164 -10.13 6.86 5.33
N VAL A 165 -9.49 5.69 5.22
CA VAL A 165 -9.83 4.50 6.03
C VAL A 165 -9.56 4.75 7.52
N LEU A 166 -8.45 5.38 7.89
CA LEU A 166 -8.17 5.72 9.30
C LEU A 166 -9.20 6.69 9.90
N ALA A 167 -9.56 7.72 9.16
CA ALA A 167 -10.56 8.70 9.59
C ALA A 167 -11.90 7.99 9.84
N ALA A 168 -12.29 7.13 8.91
CA ALA A 168 -13.52 6.38 8.96
C ALA A 168 -13.51 5.32 10.08
N ALA A 169 -12.40 4.63 10.32
CA ALA A 169 -12.20 3.72 11.44
C ALA A 169 -12.31 4.44 12.80
N THR A 170 -11.78 5.66 12.90
CA THR A 170 -11.90 6.48 14.12
C THR A 170 -13.37 6.83 14.40
N ILE A 171 -14.16 7.12 13.37
CA ILE A 171 -15.61 7.37 13.50
C ILE A 171 -16.33 6.08 13.91
N ALA A 172 -16.05 4.96 13.22
CA ALA A 172 -16.61 3.64 13.52
C ALA A 172 -16.39 3.23 14.98
N ARG A 173 -15.21 3.52 15.52
CA ARG A 173 -14.90 3.26 16.93
C ARG A 173 -15.86 3.96 17.89
N SER A 174 -16.24 5.19 17.60
CA SER A 174 -17.20 5.93 18.43
C SER A 174 -18.57 5.24 18.47
N ALA A 175 -18.99 4.62 17.36
CA ALA A 175 -20.22 3.84 17.30
C ALA A 175 -20.11 2.53 18.11
N VAL A 176 -19.03 1.77 17.91
CA VAL A 176 -18.82 0.48 18.59
C VAL A 176 -18.63 0.64 20.11
N LYS A 177 -18.13 1.80 20.56
CA LYS A 177 -17.93 2.10 21.99
C LYS A 177 -19.21 1.94 22.81
N HIS A 178 -20.39 2.15 22.22
CA HIS A 178 -21.67 2.11 22.92
C HIS A 178 -22.08 0.70 23.39
N PHE A 179 -21.62 -0.34 22.69
CA PHE A 179 -22.06 -1.72 22.92
C PHE A 179 -21.38 -2.43 24.11
N LYS A 180 -20.46 -1.77 24.83
CA LYS A 180 -19.77 -2.30 26.03
C LYS A 180 -19.26 -3.76 25.88
N LEU A 181 -18.69 -4.08 24.72
CA LEU A 181 -18.21 -5.43 24.39
C LEU A 181 -16.86 -5.74 25.05
N PRO A 182 -16.55 -7.02 25.33
CA PRO A 182 -15.21 -7.49 25.67
C PRO A 182 -14.20 -7.23 24.54
N LEU A 183 -12.90 -7.28 24.82
CA LEU A 183 -11.83 -6.91 23.88
C LEU A 183 -11.90 -7.67 22.54
N LEU A 184 -11.96 -8.99 22.55
CA LEU A 184 -11.97 -9.82 21.34
C LEU A 184 -13.21 -9.55 20.44
N PRO A 185 -14.45 -9.58 20.97
CA PRO A 185 -15.64 -9.23 20.19
C PRO A 185 -15.63 -7.77 19.71
N ARG A 186 -15.01 -6.86 20.49
CA ARG A 186 -14.89 -5.45 20.12
C ARG A 186 -14.00 -5.26 18.90
N THR A 187 -12.83 -5.89 18.85
CA THR A 187 -11.92 -5.78 17.70
C THR A 187 -12.54 -6.41 16.45
N ALA A 188 -13.21 -7.55 16.58
CA ALA A 188 -13.95 -8.18 15.48
C ALA A 188 -15.05 -7.27 14.92
N MET A 189 -15.84 -6.62 15.78
CA MET A 189 -16.86 -5.65 15.35
C MET A 189 -16.25 -4.42 14.66
N LEU A 190 -15.10 -3.92 15.14
CA LEU A 190 -14.41 -2.82 14.48
C LEU A 190 -13.92 -3.22 13.09
N LEU A 191 -13.32 -4.40 12.93
CA LEU A 191 -12.88 -4.92 11.63
C LEU A 191 -14.05 -5.13 10.66
N TRP A 192 -15.20 -5.61 11.17
CA TRP A 192 -16.41 -5.73 10.37
C TRP A 192 -16.88 -4.38 9.83
N VAL A 193 -16.94 -3.34 10.69
CA VAL A 193 -17.31 -1.98 10.25
C VAL A 193 -16.30 -1.43 9.25
N VAL A 194 -15.00 -1.61 9.48
CA VAL A 194 -13.94 -1.15 8.54
C VAL A 194 -14.07 -1.84 7.18
N THR A 195 -14.32 -3.14 7.16
CA THR A 195 -14.55 -3.90 5.92
C THR A 195 -15.75 -3.36 5.15
N PHE A 196 -16.87 -3.13 5.85
CA PHE A 196 -18.06 -2.52 5.25
C PHE A 196 -17.78 -1.12 4.69
N LEU A 197 -16.92 -0.35 5.36
CA LEU A 197 -16.51 0.98 4.93
C LEU A 197 -15.66 0.95 3.67
N ILE A 198 -14.68 0.04 3.59
CA ILE A 198 -13.87 -0.16 2.39
C ILE A 198 -14.76 -0.58 1.21
N LEU A 199 -15.71 -1.50 1.44
CA LEU A 199 -16.68 -1.91 0.42
C LEU A 199 -17.53 -0.72 -0.07
N SER A 200 -18.06 0.08 0.85
CA SER A 200 -18.84 1.27 0.51
C SER A 200 -18.00 2.30 -0.26
N LEU A 201 -16.73 2.50 0.11
CA LEU A 201 -15.81 3.39 -0.58
C LEU A 201 -15.55 2.93 -2.03
N LEU A 202 -15.39 1.61 -2.26
CA LEU A 202 -15.21 1.05 -3.60
C LEU A 202 -16.47 1.22 -4.47
N ILE A 203 -17.65 0.98 -3.91
CA ILE A 203 -18.93 1.21 -4.61
C ILE A 203 -19.07 2.68 -4.99
N LEU A 204 -18.77 3.59 -4.06
CA LEU A 204 -18.86 5.03 -4.31
C LEU A 204 -17.81 5.51 -5.33
N ALA A 205 -16.60 4.95 -5.28
CA ALA A 205 -15.55 5.22 -6.26
C ALA A 205 -15.94 4.80 -7.68
N SER A 206 -16.73 3.71 -7.80
CA SER A 206 -17.30 3.25 -9.07
C SER A 206 -18.25 4.30 -9.66
N TRP A 207 -19.09 4.92 -8.83
CA TRP A 207 -20.04 5.93 -9.30
C TRP A 207 -19.39 7.24 -9.71
N ILE A 208 -18.28 7.62 -9.08
CA ILE A 208 -17.54 8.85 -9.36
C ILE A 208 -16.53 8.65 -10.51
N ASN A 209 -16.47 7.46 -11.12
CA ASN A 209 -15.53 7.09 -12.19
C ASN A 209 -14.05 7.37 -11.83
N VAL A 210 -13.70 7.21 -10.55
CA VAL A 210 -12.31 7.40 -10.10
C VAL A 210 -11.52 6.14 -10.43
N SER A 211 -10.99 6.08 -11.66
CA SER A 211 -10.25 4.91 -12.19
C SER A 211 -9.07 4.50 -11.28
N SER A 212 -8.48 5.47 -10.57
CA SER A 212 -7.38 5.22 -9.63
C SER A 212 -7.75 4.43 -8.38
N LEU A 213 -9.02 4.46 -7.95
CA LEU A 213 -9.51 3.70 -6.80
C LEU A 213 -10.02 2.31 -7.22
N LEU A 214 -10.51 2.18 -8.46
CA LEU A 214 -10.99 0.92 -9.02
C LEU A 214 -9.85 -0.01 -9.45
N SER A 215 -8.67 0.54 -9.78
CA SER A 215 -7.49 -0.23 -10.17
C SER A 215 -6.66 -0.74 -8.99
N ILE A 216 -7.13 -0.59 -7.74
CA ILE A 216 -6.37 -1.00 -6.56
C ILE A 216 -6.51 -2.51 -6.38
N SER A 217 -5.37 -3.20 -6.39
CA SER A 217 -5.30 -4.63 -6.11
C SER A 217 -5.78 -4.96 -4.69
N ILE A 218 -6.28 -6.19 -4.50
CA ILE A 218 -6.77 -6.66 -3.19
C ILE A 218 -5.66 -6.60 -2.12
N PHE A 219 -4.41 -6.83 -2.53
CA PHE A 219 -3.28 -6.91 -1.62
C PHE A 219 -3.03 -5.59 -0.84
N PRO A 220 -2.87 -4.42 -1.49
CA PRO A 220 -2.84 -3.12 -0.80
C PRO A 220 -4.01 -2.87 0.16
N LEU A 221 -5.24 -3.28 -0.19
CA LEU A 221 -6.41 -3.11 0.67
C LEU A 221 -6.30 -3.93 1.96
N LEU A 222 -5.84 -5.18 1.88
CA LEU A 222 -5.60 -6.02 3.06
C LEU A 222 -4.53 -5.43 3.97
N ILE A 223 -3.51 -4.80 3.39
CA ILE A 223 -2.43 -4.16 4.15
C ILE A 223 -2.93 -2.92 4.90
N ILE A 224 -3.77 -2.11 4.24
CA ILE A 224 -4.44 -0.97 4.88
C ILE A 224 -5.37 -1.46 6.00
N MET A 225 -6.07 -2.58 5.81
CA MET A 225 -6.89 -3.21 6.84
C MET A 225 -6.04 -3.64 8.05
N LEU A 226 -4.93 -4.34 7.82
CA LEU A 226 -4.00 -4.76 8.87
C LEU A 226 -3.46 -3.57 9.68
N LEU A 227 -3.08 -2.49 9.00
CA LEU A 227 -2.61 -1.28 9.68
C LEU A 227 -3.73 -0.58 10.46
N THR A 228 -4.96 -0.60 9.94
CA THR A 228 -6.14 -0.07 10.64
C THR A 228 -6.45 -0.87 11.91
N GLU A 229 -6.28 -2.19 11.88
CA GLU A 229 -6.40 -3.05 13.06
C GLU A 229 -5.39 -2.65 14.15
N ASN A 230 -4.12 -2.51 13.75
CA ASN A 230 -3.05 -2.11 14.65
C ASN A 230 -3.27 -0.72 15.23
N PHE A 231 -3.71 0.23 14.39
CA PHE A 231 -4.11 1.55 14.84
C PHE A 231 -5.25 1.49 15.86
N MET A 232 -6.32 0.75 15.59
CA MET A 232 -7.46 0.60 16.50
C MET A 232 -7.07 -0.05 17.83
N SER A 233 -6.22 -1.08 17.77
CA SER A 233 -5.67 -1.76 18.94
C SER A 233 -4.85 -0.80 19.80
N THR A 234 -3.88 -0.08 19.21
CA THR A 234 -3.09 0.92 19.94
C THR A 234 -3.95 2.07 20.45
N GLN A 235 -4.96 2.51 19.71
CA GLN A 235 -5.88 3.54 20.18
C GLN A 235 -6.74 3.07 21.37
N LEU A 236 -6.88 1.75 21.58
CA LEU A 236 -7.60 1.14 22.69
C LEU A 236 -6.73 0.97 23.93
N PHE A 237 -5.47 0.55 23.76
CA PHE A 237 -4.50 0.38 24.85
C PHE A 237 -3.83 1.69 25.27
N SER A 238 -3.66 2.61 24.34
CA SER A 238 -3.02 3.91 24.51
C SER A 238 -3.98 5.06 24.20
N SER A 239 -3.47 6.30 24.18
CA SER A 239 -4.28 7.48 23.83
C SER A 239 -4.50 7.62 22.32
N GLN A 240 -5.54 8.35 21.92
CA GLN A 240 -5.77 8.68 20.50
C GLN A 240 -4.60 9.47 19.89
N LYS A 241 -3.98 10.36 20.65
CA LYS A 241 -2.83 11.15 20.19
C LYS A 241 -1.62 10.25 19.93
N GLU A 242 -1.36 9.32 20.83
CA GLU A 242 -0.25 8.37 20.70
C GLU A 242 -0.44 7.42 19.52
N ALA A 243 -1.65 6.87 19.34
CA ALA A 243 -1.96 6.03 18.19
C ALA A 243 -1.77 6.80 16.87
N LEU A 244 -2.19 8.07 16.82
CA LEU A 244 -2.01 8.90 15.63
C LEU A 244 -0.52 9.21 15.36
N SER A 245 0.28 9.47 16.40
CA SER A 245 1.74 9.68 16.28
C SER A 245 2.42 8.43 15.73
N ILE A 246 2.18 7.26 16.33
CA ILE A 246 2.78 5.99 15.89
C ILE A 246 2.38 5.66 14.44
N THR A 247 1.14 5.96 14.09
CA THR A 247 0.63 5.72 12.73
C THR A 247 1.28 6.66 11.71
N PHE A 248 1.43 7.94 12.07
CA PHE A 248 2.12 8.91 11.22
C PHE A 248 3.60 8.54 11.03
N GLU A 249 4.29 8.15 12.10
CA GLU A 249 5.68 7.69 12.02
C GLU A 249 5.81 6.41 11.18
N THR A 250 4.87 5.46 11.30
CA THR A 250 4.81 4.26 10.45
C THR A 250 4.59 4.62 8.98
N LEU A 251 3.67 5.55 8.71
CA LEU A 251 3.35 6.01 7.36
C LEU A 251 4.56 6.70 6.72
N LEU A 252 5.25 7.56 7.47
CA LEU A 252 6.45 8.26 7.02
C LEU A 252 7.55 7.26 6.63
N VAL A 253 7.83 6.27 7.48
CA VAL A 253 8.82 5.23 7.19
C VAL A 253 8.42 4.41 5.97
N ALA A 254 7.15 4.04 5.84
CA ALA A 254 6.65 3.30 4.68
C ALA A 254 6.79 4.08 3.37
N ILE A 255 6.54 5.40 3.38
CA ILE A 255 6.75 6.27 2.21
C ILE A 255 8.23 6.32 1.84
N LEU A 256 9.15 6.49 2.81
CA LEU A 256 10.59 6.48 2.55
C LEU A 256 11.05 5.14 1.94
N CYS A 257 10.53 4.02 2.47
CA CYS A 257 10.81 2.70 1.92
C CYS A 257 10.23 2.54 0.50
N ALA A 258 9.02 3.03 0.23
CA ALA A 258 8.41 2.98 -1.09
C ALA A 258 9.21 3.80 -2.12
N LEU A 259 9.71 4.98 -1.73
CA LEU A 259 10.59 5.79 -2.58
C LEU A 259 11.89 5.04 -2.87
N LEU A 260 12.47 4.38 -1.87
CA LEU A 260 13.68 3.57 -2.03
C LEU A 260 13.47 2.43 -3.05
N ILE A 261 12.33 1.73 -2.97
CA ILE A 261 11.99 0.64 -3.90
C ILE A 261 11.84 1.16 -5.33
N ASN A 262 11.26 2.35 -5.51
CA ASN A 262 11.03 2.94 -6.82
C ASN A 262 12.31 3.48 -7.50
N LEU A 263 13.45 3.57 -6.80
CA LEU A 263 14.69 4.04 -7.38
C LEU A 263 15.30 3.00 -8.34
N GLU A 264 15.28 3.28 -9.64
CA GLU A 264 15.85 2.38 -10.67
C GLU A 264 17.31 2.03 -10.41
N SER A 265 18.12 2.98 -9.91
CA SER A 265 19.52 2.74 -9.59
C SER A 265 19.70 1.65 -8.52
N ILE A 266 18.83 1.64 -7.51
CA ILE A 266 18.88 0.64 -6.44
C ILE A 266 18.42 -0.72 -6.98
N GLN A 267 17.33 -0.75 -7.77
CA GLN A 267 16.85 -1.97 -8.41
C GLN A 267 17.93 -2.63 -9.29
N LYS A 268 18.58 -1.84 -10.14
CA LYS A 268 19.67 -2.31 -11.01
C LYS A 268 20.88 -2.78 -10.21
N PHE A 269 21.28 -2.04 -9.18
CA PHE A 269 22.43 -2.39 -8.33
C PHE A 269 22.23 -3.74 -7.63
N VAL A 270 21.05 -3.92 -7.01
CA VAL A 270 20.71 -5.14 -6.28
C VAL A 270 20.58 -6.34 -7.22
N LEU A 271 20.08 -6.14 -8.44
CA LEU A 271 19.99 -7.20 -9.44
C LEU A 271 21.36 -7.57 -10.04
N LEU A 272 22.27 -6.60 -10.16
CA LEU A 272 23.60 -6.81 -10.72
C LEU A 272 24.56 -7.47 -9.72
N TYR A 273 24.50 -7.07 -8.44
CA TYR A 273 25.36 -7.59 -7.37
C TYR A 273 24.56 -8.12 -6.17
N PRO A 274 23.78 -9.20 -6.33
CA PRO A 274 22.83 -9.66 -5.31
C PRO A 274 23.56 -10.19 -4.06
N GLU A 275 24.67 -10.89 -4.20
CA GLU A 275 25.47 -11.40 -3.07
C GLU A 275 26.05 -10.27 -2.24
N PHE A 276 26.63 -9.27 -2.90
CA PHE A 276 27.18 -8.10 -2.22
C PHE A 276 26.07 -7.33 -1.50
N SER A 277 24.91 -7.14 -2.14
CA SER A 277 23.79 -6.43 -1.52
C SER A 277 23.30 -7.11 -0.24
N LEU A 278 23.14 -8.44 -0.24
CA LEU A 278 22.72 -9.21 0.93
C LEU A 278 23.77 -9.19 2.04
N LEU A 279 25.05 -9.36 1.71
CA LEU A 279 26.14 -9.29 2.69
C LEU A 279 26.26 -7.89 3.29
N ALA A 280 26.14 -6.83 2.47
CA ALA A 280 26.16 -5.46 2.93
C ALA A 280 25.00 -5.17 3.88
N VAL A 281 23.78 -5.59 3.55
CA VAL A 281 22.60 -5.46 4.41
C VAL A 281 22.78 -6.23 5.73
N ALA A 282 23.31 -7.45 5.69
CA ALA A 282 23.60 -8.22 6.89
C ALA A 282 24.62 -7.53 7.79
N GLY A 283 25.71 -7.03 7.22
CA GLY A 283 26.74 -6.26 7.95
C GLY A 283 26.18 -4.97 8.55
N LEU A 284 25.35 -4.25 7.80
CA LEU A 284 24.68 -3.04 8.24
C LEU A 284 23.74 -3.34 9.43
N ASN A 285 22.94 -4.40 9.36
CA ASN A 285 22.07 -4.83 10.47
C ASN A 285 22.85 -5.22 11.73
N ILE A 286 24.00 -5.90 11.58
CA ILE A 286 24.88 -6.21 12.72
C ILE A 286 25.42 -4.92 13.35
N LEU A 287 25.85 -3.96 12.52
CA LEU A 287 26.35 -2.67 12.99
C LEU A 287 25.27 -1.89 13.77
N ILE A 288 24.05 -1.83 13.23
CA ILE A 288 22.90 -1.20 13.90
C ILE A 288 22.57 -1.92 15.21
N GLY A 289 22.61 -3.24 15.23
CA GLY A 289 22.31 -4.03 16.42
C GLY A 289 23.30 -3.79 17.58
N ARG A 290 24.51 -3.31 17.27
CA ARG A 290 25.54 -2.93 18.25
C ARG A 290 25.53 -1.43 18.58
N TYR A 291 24.63 -0.66 18.00
CA TYR A 291 24.54 0.78 18.24
C TYR A 291 23.94 1.05 19.63
N THR A 292 24.77 1.56 20.55
CA THR A 292 24.39 1.94 21.91
C THR A 292 24.20 3.45 22.10
N GLY A 293 24.30 4.23 21.02
CA GLY A 293 24.17 5.69 21.07
C GLY A 293 22.76 6.19 21.36
N LEU A 294 22.66 7.44 21.83
CA LEU A 294 21.38 8.15 21.97
C LEU A 294 20.71 8.32 20.60
N ARG A 295 19.38 8.14 20.55
CA ARG A 295 18.62 8.34 19.31
C ARG A 295 18.64 9.82 18.92
N LEU A 296 18.62 10.13 17.62
CA LEU A 296 18.62 11.50 17.13
C LEU A 296 17.46 12.33 17.72
N LEU A 297 16.28 11.74 17.82
CA LEU A 297 15.11 12.39 18.43
C LEU A 297 15.25 12.58 19.95
N GLU A 298 16.06 11.76 20.63
CA GLU A 298 16.35 11.95 22.05
C GLU A 298 17.34 13.08 22.26
N ARG A 299 18.32 13.25 21.36
CA ARG A 299 19.25 14.38 21.40
C ARG A 299 18.49 15.72 21.35
N VAL A 300 17.51 15.86 20.46
CA VAL A 300 16.68 17.09 20.37
C VAL A 300 15.81 17.30 21.60
N ARG A 301 15.29 16.22 22.20
CA ARG A 301 14.44 16.33 23.41
C ARG A 301 15.23 16.70 24.66
N PHE A 302 16.49 16.25 24.76
CA PHE A 302 17.34 16.46 25.94
C PHE A 302 18.34 17.61 25.81
N THR A 303 18.32 18.36 24.70
CA THR A 303 19.16 19.55 24.53
C THR A 303 19.05 20.51 25.72
N SER A 304 17.84 20.73 26.24
CA SER A 304 17.62 21.66 27.35
C SER A 304 18.22 21.24 28.69
N ILE A 305 18.55 19.96 28.87
CA ILE A 305 19.19 19.46 30.11
C ILE A 305 20.72 19.44 29.94
N ILE A 306 21.20 19.28 28.71
CA ILE A 306 22.63 19.22 28.40
C ILE A 306 23.26 20.63 28.39
N GLU A 307 22.49 21.66 28.02
CA GLU A 307 22.94 23.07 28.04
C GLU A 307 22.96 23.71 29.45
N GLU A 308 22.34 23.10 30.48
CA GLU A 308 22.39 23.62 31.85
C GLU A 308 23.65 23.19 32.64
N GLU A 309 24.44 22.25 32.12
CA GLU A 309 25.67 21.75 32.76
C GLU A 309 26.98 22.33 32.18
N GLU A 310 26.92 23.12 31.09
CA GLU A 310 28.05 23.89 30.53
C GLU A 310 28.05 25.36 31.01
#